data_AF-A0A821XR41-F1
#
_entry.id   AF-A0A821XR41-F1
#
_cell.length_a   1.000
_cell.length_b   1.000
_cell.length_c   1.000
_cell.angle_alpha   90.00
_cell.angle_beta   90.00
_cell.angle_gamma   90.00
#
_symmetry.space_group_name_H-M   'P 1'
#
loop_
_entity.id
_entity.type
_entity.pdbx_description
1 polymer ?
#
loop_
_entity_poly.entity_id
_entity_poly.type
_entity_poly.pdbx_seq_one_letter_code
_entity_poly.pdbx_strand_id
1 'polypeptide(L)'
;MKVTNDETGGIYFLDAPGGTGKTFLISLILATIRSQNKIALALASSGIAATLLEGGRTAHSALKLPLNMQSNETPTCNVSKNSAMAKVLQQCKLIVWDECTMAHKKSLEALDRT
;
A
#
# COMPACT_ATOMS: atom_id res chain seq x y z
N MET A 1 5.42 13.15 -12.76
CA MET A 1 5.61 12.81 -11.33
C MET A 1 7.06 12.40 -11.16
N LYS A 2 7.91 13.23 -10.54
CA LYS A 2 9.37 12.94 -10.39
C LYS A 2 9.67 11.79 -9.41
N VAL A 3 8.67 11.35 -8.65
CA VAL A 3 8.76 10.33 -7.57
C VAL A 3 9.24 8.94 -8.06
N THR A 4 9.20 8.65 -9.37
CA THR A 4 9.57 7.32 -9.90
C THR A 4 10.74 7.31 -10.87
N ASN A 5 11.40 8.45 -11.11
CA ASN A 5 12.37 8.59 -12.20
C ASN A 5 13.83 8.70 -11.76
N ASP A 6 14.11 9.07 -10.50
CA ASP A 6 15.48 9.38 -10.06
C ASP A 6 16.07 8.29 -9.14
N GLU A 7 15.45 7.11 -9.04
CA GLU A 7 15.79 6.00 -8.11
C GLU A 7 15.85 6.37 -6.61
N THR A 8 15.63 7.64 -6.27
CA THR A 8 15.40 8.10 -4.91
C THR A 8 13.98 7.72 -4.49
N GLY A 9 13.84 6.61 -3.77
CA GLY A 9 12.60 6.23 -3.11
C GLY A 9 12.17 7.26 -2.05
N GLY A 10 10.92 7.18 -1.61
CA GLY A 10 10.41 8.04 -0.54
C GLY A 10 9.01 7.64 -0.07
N ILE A 11 8.66 8.05 1.15
CA ILE A 11 7.31 7.92 1.70
C ILE A 11 6.62 9.27 1.54
N TYR A 12 5.45 9.26 0.91
CA TYR A 12 4.65 10.46 0.66
C TYR A 12 3.26 10.29 1.26
N PHE A 13 2.74 11.36 1.84
CA PHE A 13 1.37 11.43 2.33
C PHE A 13 0.59 12.43 1.48
N LEU A 14 -0.48 11.95 0.85
CA LEU A 14 -1.41 12.78 0.09
C LEU A 14 -2.62 13.07 0.96
N ASP A 15 -2.69 14.29 1.48
CA ASP A 15 -3.85 14.78 2.23
C ASP A 15 -4.73 15.65 1.34
N ALA A 16 -6.04 15.38 1.36
CA ALA A 16 -7.01 16.16 0.62
C ALA A 16 -8.41 15.99 1.21
N PRO A 17 -9.22 17.05 1.30
CA PRO A 17 -10.61 16.97 1.74
C PRO A 17 -11.45 15.98 0.90
N GLY A 18 -12.56 15.52 1.49
CA GLY A 18 -13.53 14.68 0.78
C GLY A 18 -14.03 15.33 -0.52
N GLY A 19 -14.17 14.54 -1.58
CA GLY A 19 -14.67 15.02 -2.88
C GLY A 19 -13.64 15.70 -3.79
N THR A 20 -12.38 15.80 -3.39
CA THR A 20 -11.32 16.45 -4.19
C THR A 20 -10.66 15.55 -5.24
N GLY A 21 -11.12 14.31 -5.40
CA GLY A 21 -10.58 13.38 -6.39
C GLY A 21 -9.30 12.66 -5.97
N LYS A 22 -8.97 12.59 -4.66
CA LYS A 22 -7.80 11.84 -4.13
C LYS A 22 -7.72 10.42 -4.69
N THR A 23 -8.81 9.65 -4.63
CA THR A 23 -8.88 8.28 -5.15
C THR A 23 -8.68 8.24 -6.67
N PHE A 24 -9.22 9.20 -7.41
CA PHE A 24 -8.98 9.32 -8.86
C PHE A 24 -7.50 9.55 -9.18
N LEU A 25 -6.84 10.46 -8.45
CA LEU A 25 -5.41 10.72 -8.60
C LEU A 25 -4.58 9.47 -8.29
N ILE A 26 -4.91 8.77 -7.19
CA ILE A 26 -4.29 7.49 -6.84
C ILE A 26 -4.43 6.47 -7.98
N SER A 27 -5.63 6.30 -8.52
CA SER A 27 -5.90 5.39 -9.65
C SER A 27 -5.09 5.78 -10.89
N LEU A 28 -4.96 7.08 -11.19
CA LEU A 28 -4.15 7.56 -12.31
C LEU A 28 -2.66 7.26 -12.11
N ILE A 29 -2.14 7.44 -10.89
CA ILE A 29 -0.75 7.10 -10.56
C ILE A 29 -0.51 5.60 -10.72
N LEU A 30 -1.40 4.77 -10.16
CA LEU A 30 -1.35 3.30 -10.31
C LEU A 30 -1.34 2.89 -11.79
N ALA A 31 -2.26 3.42 -12.59
CA ALA A 31 -2.35 3.15 -14.01
C ALA A 31 -1.10 3.58 -14.78
N THR A 32 -0.51 4.73 -14.42
CA THR A 32 0.71 5.25 -15.06
C THR A 32 1.92 4.35 -14.84
N ILE A 33 2.05 3.74 -13.66
CA ILE A 33 3.15 2.80 -13.38
C ILE A 33 2.88 1.44 -14.04
N ARG A 34 1.63 0.96 -14.00
CA ARG A 34 1.25 -0.30 -14.63
C ARG A 34 1.34 -0.29 -16.15
N SER A 35 1.07 0.85 -16.80
CA SER A 35 1.24 1.01 -18.26
C SER A 35 2.70 0.87 -18.71
N GLN A 36 3.66 1.03 -17.80
CA GLN A 36 5.08 0.78 -18.03
C GLN A 36 5.49 -0.68 -17.73
N ASN A 37 4.52 -1.59 -17.58
CA ASN A 37 4.72 -2.99 -17.17
C ASN A 37 5.43 -3.15 -15.81
N LYS A 38 5.31 -2.15 -14.93
CA LYS A 38 5.85 -2.20 -13.56
C LYS A 38 4.77 -2.61 -12.57
N ILE A 39 5.18 -3.23 -11.47
CA ILE A 39 4.27 -3.64 -10.39
C ILE A 39 3.95 -2.43 -9.52
N ALA A 40 2.65 -2.12 -9.39
CA ALA A 40 2.12 -1.13 -8.46
C ALA A 40 0.98 -1.75 -7.64
N LEU A 41 1.16 -1.81 -6.32
CA LEU A 41 0.21 -2.38 -5.38
C LEU A 41 -0.79 -1.33 -4.91
N ALA A 42 -2.07 -1.69 -5.00
CA ALA A 42 -3.18 -0.89 -4.50
C ALA A 42 -3.69 -1.53 -3.20
N LEU A 43 -3.38 -0.89 -2.07
CA LEU A 43 -3.84 -1.27 -0.75
C LEU A 43 -4.86 -0.25 -0.24
N ALA A 44 -5.76 -0.67 0.62
CA ALA A 44 -6.62 0.23 1.37
C ALA A 44 -6.91 -0.29 2.79
N SER A 45 -7.29 0.59 3.70
CA SER A 45 -7.65 0.18 5.07
C SER A 45 -8.98 -0.57 5.15
N SER A 46 -9.95 -0.24 4.29
CA SER A 46 -11.28 -0.86 4.24
C SER A 46 -11.51 -1.64 2.93
N GLY A 47 -12.42 -2.62 2.98
CA GLY A 47 -12.80 -3.39 1.80
C GLY A 47 -13.44 -2.52 0.72
N ILE A 48 -14.32 -1.58 1.10
CA ILE A 48 -15.00 -0.69 0.16
C ILE A 48 -14.00 0.21 -0.56
N ALA A 49 -13.05 0.82 0.17
CA ALA A 49 -12.01 1.63 -0.46
C ALA A 49 -11.13 0.79 -1.42
N ALA A 50 -10.81 -0.46 -1.04
CA ALA A 50 -10.06 -1.36 -1.91
C ALA A 50 -10.80 -1.64 -3.24
N THR A 51 -12.14 -1.78 -3.23
CA THR A 51 -12.92 -2.03 -4.45
C THR A 51 -12.90 -0.86 -5.45
N LEU A 52 -12.60 0.35 -4.99
CA LEU A 52 -12.49 1.54 -5.85
C LEU A 52 -11.15 1.60 -6.61
N LEU A 53 -10.18 0.76 -6.23
CA LEU A 53 -8.87 0.68 -6.87
C LEU A 53 -8.79 -0.61 -7.69
N GLU A 54 -8.31 -0.49 -8.93
CA GLU A 54 -8.11 -1.65 -9.79
C GLU A 54 -7.08 -2.62 -9.17
N GLY A 55 -7.48 -3.88 -8.99
CA GLY A 55 -6.67 -4.88 -8.30
C GLY A 55 -6.46 -4.60 -6.80
N GLY A 56 -7.29 -3.72 -6.23
CA GLY A 56 -7.19 -3.30 -4.84
C GLY A 56 -7.43 -4.43 -3.86
N ARG A 57 -6.70 -4.40 -2.74
CA ARG A 57 -6.89 -5.32 -1.61
C ARG A 57 -6.83 -4.55 -0.29
N THR A 58 -7.44 -5.09 0.75
CA THR A 58 -7.21 -4.53 2.08
C THR A 58 -5.76 -4.73 2.48
N ALA A 59 -5.14 -3.76 3.13
CA ALA A 59 -3.77 -3.88 3.63
C ALA A 59 -3.61 -5.09 4.55
N HIS A 60 -4.62 -5.37 5.37
CA HIS A 60 -4.68 -6.58 6.21
C HIS A 60 -4.52 -7.87 5.41
N SER A 61 -5.26 -8.03 4.30
CA SER A 61 -5.20 -9.26 3.50
C SER A 61 -3.93 -9.35 2.63
N ALA A 62 -3.48 -8.23 2.07
CA ALA A 62 -2.30 -8.19 1.20
C ALA A 62 -1.01 -8.41 1.99
N LEU A 63 -0.87 -7.74 3.13
CA LEU A 63 0.33 -7.78 3.96
C LEU A 63 0.25 -8.83 5.07
N LYS A 64 -0.88 -9.54 5.18
CA LYS A 64 -1.13 -10.52 6.25
C LYS A 64 -0.84 -9.92 7.64
N LEU A 65 -1.38 -8.72 7.89
CA LEU A 65 -1.23 -8.05 9.18
C LEU A 65 -1.95 -8.86 10.28
N PRO A 66 -1.36 -9.00 11.47
CA PRO A 66 -2.03 -9.66 12.58
C PRO A 66 -3.26 -8.86 13.04
N LEU A 67 -4.35 -9.55 13.41
CA LEU A 67 -5.58 -8.90 13.88
C LEU A 67 -5.36 -8.14 15.21
N ASN A 68 -4.58 -8.74 16.11
CA ASN A 68 -4.27 -8.16 17.42
C ASN A 68 -2.98 -7.33 17.35
N MET A 69 -3.04 -6.18 16.67
CA MET A 69 -1.90 -5.26 16.57
C MET A 69 -1.48 -4.66 17.92
N GLN A 70 -2.39 -4.59 18.89
CA GLN A 70 -2.14 -3.96 20.19
C GLN A 70 -1.23 -4.78 21.10
N SER A 71 -1.42 -6.10 21.13
CA SER A 71 -0.70 -7.02 22.03
C SER A 71 0.74 -7.31 21.60
N ASN A 72 1.08 -7.02 20.35
CA ASN A 72 2.41 -7.24 19.82
C ASN A 72 3.22 -5.93 19.88
N GLU A 73 4.34 -5.91 20.59
CA GLU A 73 5.19 -4.72 20.73
C GLU A 73 5.92 -4.41 19.42
N THR A 74 6.31 -5.45 18.68
CA THR A 74 7.05 -5.36 17.41
C THR A 74 6.31 -6.13 16.31
N PRO A 75 5.11 -5.69 15.90
CA PRO A 75 4.36 -6.39 14.87
C PRO A 75 5.11 -6.35 13.54
N THR A 76 5.00 -7.44 12.78
CA THR A 76 5.51 -7.62 11.42
C THR A 76 4.42 -8.15 10.52
N CYS A 77 4.57 -7.96 9.21
CA CYS A 77 3.69 -8.56 8.22
C CYS A 77 3.96 -10.08 8.14
N ASN A 78 2.93 -10.93 8.22
CA ASN A 78 3.10 -12.38 8.18
C ASN A 78 3.29 -12.91 6.74
N VAL A 79 4.23 -12.32 6.01
CA VAL A 79 4.57 -12.64 4.63
C VAL A 79 5.84 -13.46 4.62
N SER A 80 5.72 -14.77 4.34
CA SER A 80 6.90 -15.64 4.19
C SER A 80 7.77 -15.19 3.00
N LYS A 81 9.10 -15.23 3.18
CA LYS A 81 10.10 -14.86 2.16
C LYS A 81 9.92 -15.60 0.82
N ASN A 82 9.41 -16.83 0.87
CA ASN A 82 9.20 -17.67 -0.32
C ASN A 82 7.79 -17.54 -0.91
N SER A 83 6.93 -16.72 -0.31
CA SER A 83 5.55 -16.53 -0.78
C SER A 83 5.51 -15.73 -2.08
N ALA A 84 4.44 -15.93 -2.86
CA ALA A 84 4.19 -15.12 -4.06
C ALA A 84 4.12 -13.62 -3.72
N MET A 85 3.52 -13.26 -2.58
CA MET A 85 3.43 -11.87 -2.14
C MET A 85 4.82 -11.26 -1.85
N ALA A 86 5.75 -12.00 -1.24
CA ALA A 86 7.11 -11.52 -1.03
C ALA A 86 7.81 -11.19 -2.36
N LYS A 87 7.64 -12.05 -3.38
CA LYS A 87 8.18 -11.81 -4.73
C LYS A 87 7.58 -10.55 -5.36
N VAL A 88 6.28 -10.33 -5.17
CA VAL A 88 5.59 -9.13 -5.65
C VAL A 88 6.11 -7.88 -4.94
N LEU A 89 6.26 -7.91 -3.61
CA LEU A 89 6.79 -6.78 -2.83
C LEU A 89 8.23 -6.43 -3.23
N GLN A 90 9.10 -7.42 -3.45
CA GLN A 90 10.49 -7.20 -3.89
C GLN A 90 10.61 -6.55 -5.27
N GLN A 91 9.65 -6.79 -6.17
CA GLN A 91 9.65 -6.24 -7.53
C GLN A 91 8.77 -4.98 -7.66
N CYS A 92 7.98 -4.68 -6.63
CA CYS A 92 7.07 -3.57 -6.59
C CYS A 92 7.81 -2.23 -6.73
N LYS A 93 7.29 -1.33 -7.56
CA LYS A 93 7.81 0.02 -7.75
C LYS A 93 7.01 1.07 -6.99
N LEU A 94 5.78 0.73 -6.57
CA LEU A 94 4.90 1.63 -5.84
C LEU A 94 3.91 0.84 -5.00
N ILE A 95 3.81 1.18 -3.72
CA ILE A 95 2.69 0.77 -2.86
C ILE A 95 1.87 2.02 -2.58
N VAL A 96 0.58 1.99 -2.92
CA VAL A 96 -0.38 2.98 -2.45
C VAL A 96 -1.24 2.36 -1.36
N TRP A 97 -1.52 3.13 -0.30
CA TRP A 97 -2.41 2.75 0.77
C TRP A 97 -3.50 3.82 0.94
N ASP A 98 -4.67 3.58 0.35
CA ASP A 98 -5.81 4.49 0.49
C ASP A 98 -6.46 4.36 1.87
N GLU A 99 -6.99 5.48 2.36
CA GLU A 99 -7.51 5.60 3.72
C GLU A 99 -6.53 5.14 4.81
N CYS A 100 -5.24 5.41 4.63
CA CYS A 100 -4.19 5.04 5.58
C CYS A 100 -4.34 5.71 6.96
N THR A 101 -5.09 6.82 7.06
CA THR A 101 -5.48 7.46 8.32
C THR A 101 -6.34 6.58 9.23
N MET A 102 -7.06 5.61 8.65
CA MET A 102 -7.79 4.59 9.41
C MET A 102 -6.90 3.45 9.91
N ALA A 103 -5.66 3.34 9.43
CA ALA A 103 -4.75 2.29 9.84
C ALA A 103 -4.12 2.62 11.20
N HIS A 104 -3.93 1.59 12.03
CA HIS A 104 -3.18 1.74 13.26
C HIS A 104 -1.71 2.04 12.95
N LYS A 105 -1.04 2.95 13.69
CA LYS A 105 0.38 3.29 13.49
C LYS A 105 1.27 2.05 13.37
N LYS A 106 1.06 1.08 14.26
CA LYS A 106 1.78 -0.20 14.26
C LYS A 106 1.67 -0.98 12.94
N SER A 107 0.62 -0.80 12.15
CA SER A 107 0.46 -1.46 10.84
C SER A 107 1.44 -0.91 9.80
N LEU A 108 1.69 0.40 9.86
CA LEU A 108 2.72 1.06 9.03
C LEU A 108 4.12 0.64 9.49
N GLU A 109 4.37 0.60 10.79
CA GLU A 109 5.65 0.11 11.33
C GLU A 109 5.90 -1.36 11.00
N ALA A 110 4.86 -2.20 10.98
CA ALA A 110 4.98 -3.60 10.59
C ALA A 110 5.38 -3.76 9.12
N LEU A 111 4.84 -2.91 8.24
CA LEU A 111 5.22 -2.87 6.83
C LEU A 111 6.67 -2.38 6.66
N ASP A 112 7.07 -1.32 7.38
CA ASP A 112 8.43 -0.76 7.30
C ASP A 112 9.52 -1.76 7.76
N ARG A 113 9.19 -2.61 8.74
CA ARG A 113 10.11 -3.65 9.25
C ARG A 113 10.22 -4.89 8.35
N THR A 114 9.27 -5.13 7.45
CA THR A 114 9.18 -6.39 6.68
C THR A 114 9.88 -6.30 5.34
#